data_AF-A0A2V1ANI5-F1
#
_entry.id   AF-A0A2V1ANI5-F1
#
_cell.length_a   1.000
_cell.length_b   1.000
_cell.length_c   1.000
_cell.angle_alpha   90.00
_cell.angle_beta   90.00
_cell.angle_gamma   90.00
#
_symmetry.space_group_name_H-M   'P 1'
#
loop_
_entity.id
_entity.type
_entity.pdbx_description
1 polymer ?
#
loop_
_entity_poly.entity_id
_entity_poly.type
_entity_poly.pdbx_seq_one_letter_code
_entity_poly.pdbx_strand_id
1 'polypeptide(L)'
;MRHLKPLRSGIISTRGFIRFNSTVLQSLRKGTPVSPEAVGDFFSSKDLTSEELADVHQIIKDQKAPIGIINQLLQHALPGDFSLYYTLSKANTSHVWDKDSLHSLIESNPGRAISSWALLDKHGAEADHKVQLAVVNKLLQGEKSEIREGAVEVTEDRLNRAIKLLNGIEENVQAEEQWDALVSKLVELGNASKLSEISAPSFVNWLNGKLSTTTDRKEFLGISKVIFEKDPNLLSKDSISKILAYLSFEKTEGSEFLTAVIEHVEENHLDIDKKDPESLLVRLQLIPVYGIYLGDFNKALEKFHKYSTHEKFGIDLVQAKLVQVFSYQAFKKGDKTLLTIAETLVDPDELQVKTLVQLILARARFNAEDSLSLYNDYIKSVSKNVNENTGRSPSGVLTEALMVANLYDNDREFAHLLFDKAIENKIITDEAENAQIKKVFRVYGDSYQENDTWEQAKPRFTQYVLSCLEKE
;
A
#
# COMPACT_ATOMS: atom_id res chain seq x y z
N MET A 1 -43.44 84.52 -14.10
CA MET A 1 -43.73 84.38 -15.55
C MET A 1 -42.72 83.43 -16.17
N ARG A 2 -43.24 82.38 -16.82
CA ARG A 2 -42.71 81.68 -18.01
C ARG A 2 -41.26 81.13 -18.03
N HIS A 3 -41.20 79.80 -18.03
CA HIS A 3 -40.70 78.92 -19.11
C HIS A 3 -39.25 79.02 -19.61
N LEU A 4 -38.49 77.92 -19.42
CA LEU A 4 -38.04 76.93 -20.43
C LEU A 4 -36.61 76.41 -20.21
N LYS A 5 -36.47 75.14 -20.60
CA LYS A 5 -35.39 74.16 -20.36
C LYS A 5 -34.26 74.28 -21.44
N PRO A 6 -33.19 73.44 -21.37
CA PRO A 6 -31.78 73.75 -21.67
C PRO A 6 -31.28 73.19 -23.02
N LEU A 7 -29.98 73.36 -23.35
CA LEU A 7 -29.23 72.48 -24.25
C LEU A 7 -27.72 72.43 -23.92
N ARG A 8 -27.15 71.22 -24.09
CA ARG A 8 -25.81 70.73 -23.73
C ARG A 8 -24.73 71.12 -24.75
N SER A 9 -23.48 71.21 -24.28
CA SER A 9 -22.27 70.51 -24.78
C SER A 9 -21.07 71.11 -24.04
N GLY A 10 -20.01 70.42 -23.62
CA GLY A 10 -19.58 69.04 -23.63
C GLY A 10 -18.22 69.11 -22.93
N ILE A 11 -18.01 68.35 -21.84
CA ILE A 11 -16.70 68.26 -21.20
C ILE A 11 -16.15 66.88 -21.46
N ILE A 12 -15.05 66.89 -22.19
CA ILE A 12 -14.27 65.76 -22.65
C ILE A 12 -13.75 64.99 -21.44
N SER A 13 -14.15 63.71 -21.38
CA SER A 13 -13.52 62.69 -20.56
C SER A 13 -12.11 62.43 -21.08
N THR A 14 -11.09 62.79 -20.31
CA THR A 14 -9.71 62.32 -20.49
C THR A 14 -9.41 61.30 -19.41
N ARG A 15 -9.84 60.05 -19.62
CA ARG A 15 -9.21 58.89 -18.98
C ARG A 15 -7.85 58.68 -19.63
N GLY A 16 -6.82 59.32 -19.08
CA GLY A 16 -5.43 58.98 -19.38
C GLY A 16 -5.10 57.62 -18.76
N PHE A 17 -4.87 56.62 -19.61
CA PHE A 17 -4.14 55.41 -19.23
C PHE A 17 -2.69 55.82 -18.92
N ILE A 18 -2.37 56.00 -17.64
CA ILE A 18 -0.98 56.15 -17.20
C ILE A 18 -0.35 54.75 -17.20
N ARG A 19 0.69 54.56 -18.01
CA ARG A 19 1.56 53.37 -17.97
C ARG A 19 2.34 53.39 -16.64
N PHE A 20 1.78 52.78 -15.59
CA PHE A 20 2.42 52.70 -14.26
C PHE A 20 3.59 51.70 -14.19
N ASN A 21 3.80 50.88 -15.21
CA ASN A 21 4.61 49.67 -15.02
C ASN A 21 6.12 49.90 -15.20
N SER A 22 6.57 50.77 -16.12
CA SER A 22 8.02 50.99 -16.33
C SER A 22 8.69 51.85 -15.25
N THR A 23 7.93 52.43 -14.32
CA THR A 23 8.46 53.39 -13.34
C THR A 23 9.05 52.72 -12.11
N VAL A 24 8.59 51.51 -11.74
CA VAL A 24 9.04 50.82 -10.51
C VAL A 24 10.51 50.39 -10.63
N LEU A 25 10.88 49.61 -11.64
CA LEU A 25 12.26 49.17 -11.85
C LEU A 25 13.21 50.35 -12.12
N GLN A 26 12.75 51.36 -12.87
CA GLN A 26 13.53 52.59 -13.10
C GLN A 26 13.76 53.38 -11.81
N SER A 27 12.77 53.44 -10.91
CA SER A 27 12.90 54.11 -9.61
C SER A 27 13.88 53.38 -8.72
N LEU A 28 13.78 52.04 -8.65
CA LEU A 28 14.72 51.21 -7.90
C LEU A 28 16.16 51.33 -8.43
N ARG A 29 16.35 51.37 -9.76
CA ARG A 29 17.66 51.55 -10.38
C ARG A 29 18.29 52.91 -10.05
N LYS A 30 17.46 53.95 -9.88
CA LYS A 30 17.90 55.29 -9.44
C LYS A 30 18.12 55.38 -7.93
N GLY A 31 17.82 54.33 -7.16
CA GLY A 31 17.88 54.33 -5.70
C GLY A 31 16.73 55.11 -5.06
N THR A 32 15.67 55.42 -5.81
CA THR A 32 14.47 56.06 -5.26
C THR A 32 13.70 55.04 -4.43
N PRO A 33 13.26 55.38 -3.20
CA PRO A 33 12.43 54.48 -2.40
C PRO A 33 11.14 54.11 -3.13
N VAL A 34 10.82 52.82 -3.16
CA VAL A 34 9.55 52.28 -3.67
C VAL A 34 8.93 51.45 -2.56
N SER A 35 7.60 51.51 -2.40
CA SER A 35 6.93 50.72 -1.38
C SER A 35 6.85 49.24 -1.79
N PRO A 36 6.87 48.30 -0.83
CA PRO A 36 6.73 46.87 -1.13
C PRO A 36 5.44 46.54 -1.90
N GLU A 37 4.33 47.24 -1.63
CA GLU A 37 3.06 47.02 -2.32
C GLU A 37 3.17 47.35 -3.81
N ALA A 38 3.83 48.46 -4.16
CA ALA A 38 4.02 48.86 -5.55
C ALA A 38 4.93 47.88 -6.33
N VAL A 39 5.88 47.26 -5.65
CA VAL A 39 6.71 46.18 -6.22
C VAL A 39 5.87 44.92 -6.43
N GLY A 40 5.04 44.54 -5.46
CA GLY A 40 4.15 43.37 -5.55
C GLY A 40 3.11 43.51 -6.65
N ASP A 41 2.45 44.67 -6.76
CA ASP A 41 1.47 44.96 -7.80
C ASP A 41 2.09 44.90 -9.20
N PHE A 42 3.33 45.38 -9.34
CA PHE A 42 4.06 45.32 -10.60
C PHE A 42 4.25 43.87 -11.07
N PHE A 43 4.78 42.99 -10.21
CA PHE A 43 5.03 41.59 -10.57
C PHE A 43 3.78 40.74 -10.65
N SER A 44 2.72 41.07 -9.92
CA SER A 44 1.44 40.35 -10.00
C SER A 44 0.70 40.63 -11.32
N SER A 45 1.05 41.72 -12.01
CA SER A 45 0.33 42.16 -13.21
C SER A 45 0.79 41.50 -14.52
N LYS A 46 1.96 40.85 -14.55
CA LYS A 46 2.53 40.22 -15.76
C LYS A 46 3.81 39.41 -15.49
N ASP A 47 4.15 38.56 -16.46
CA ASP A 47 5.49 37.99 -16.58
C ASP A 47 6.53 39.04 -17.01
N LEU A 48 7.77 38.86 -16.57
CA LEU A 48 8.86 39.78 -16.87
C LEU A 48 9.44 39.54 -18.27
N THR A 49 9.65 40.64 -18.98
CA THR A 49 10.38 40.62 -20.25
C THR A 49 11.90 40.47 -20.01
N SER A 50 12.65 40.07 -21.03
CA SER A 50 14.12 39.95 -20.93
C SER A 50 14.81 41.29 -20.59
N GLU A 51 14.24 42.42 -21.02
CA GLU A 51 14.73 43.76 -20.67
C GLU A 51 14.51 44.06 -19.17
N GLU A 52 13.35 43.69 -18.64
CA GLU A 52 13.04 43.89 -17.22
C GLU A 52 13.87 42.98 -16.31
N LEU A 53 14.14 41.74 -16.73
CA LEU A 53 15.09 40.87 -16.03
C LEU A 53 16.50 41.46 -16.01
N ALA A 54 16.95 42.08 -17.11
CA ALA A 54 18.23 42.76 -17.16
C ALA A 54 18.29 43.97 -16.21
N ASP A 55 17.18 44.71 -16.06
CA ASP A 55 17.06 45.77 -15.06
C ASP A 55 17.12 45.23 -13.63
N VAL A 56 16.49 44.08 -13.33
CA VAL A 56 16.59 43.42 -12.01
C VAL A 56 18.03 43.02 -11.70
N HIS A 57 18.77 42.47 -12.68
CA HIS A 57 20.21 42.19 -12.52
C HIS A 57 21.00 43.44 -12.14
N GLN A 58 20.70 44.57 -12.77
CA GLN A 58 21.39 45.82 -12.47
C GLN A 58 21.05 46.36 -11.07
N ILE A 59 19.77 46.28 -10.67
CA ILE A 59 19.32 46.71 -9.34
C ILE A 59 20.04 45.91 -8.23
N ILE A 60 20.18 44.59 -8.41
CA ILE A 60 20.89 43.73 -7.46
C ILE A 60 22.38 44.07 -7.40
N LYS A 61 23.03 44.29 -8.56
CA LYS A 61 24.47 44.67 -8.60
C LYS A 61 24.75 45.99 -7.91
N ASP A 62 23.86 46.96 -8.07
CA ASP A 62 24.01 48.30 -7.51
C ASP A 62 23.86 48.34 -5.98
N GLN A 63 23.19 47.35 -5.38
CA GLN A 63 22.93 47.24 -3.92
C GLN A 63 22.30 48.49 -3.28
N LYS A 64 21.61 49.31 -4.07
CA LYS A 64 20.92 50.52 -3.59
C LYS A 64 19.56 50.21 -2.97
N ALA A 65 18.96 49.07 -3.32
CA ALA A 65 17.66 48.66 -2.83
C ALA A 65 17.79 48.01 -1.44
N PRO A 66 16.83 48.24 -0.51
CA PRO A 66 16.77 47.52 0.75
C PRO A 66 16.64 46.01 0.57
N ILE A 67 17.14 45.22 1.54
CA ILE A 67 17.12 43.75 1.51
C ILE A 67 15.71 43.20 1.25
N GLY A 68 14.68 43.72 1.91
CA GLY A 68 13.29 43.27 1.71
C GLY A 68 12.78 43.49 0.29
N ILE A 69 13.17 44.60 -0.36
CA ILE A 69 12.84 44.85 -1.76
C ILE A 69 13.61 43.89 -2.67
N ILE A 70 14.89 43.60 -2.37
CA ILE A 70 15.68 42.61 -3.12
C ILE A 70 15.03 41.22 -3.03
N ASN A 71 14.57 40.79 -1.84
CA ASN A 71 13.88 39.51 -1.70
C ASN A 71 12.58 39.47 -2.51
N GLN A 72 11.80 40.55 -2.51
CA GLN A 72 10.58 40.63 -3.31
C GLN A 72 10.88 40.59 -4.81
N LEU A 73 11.93 41.27 -5.29
CA LEU A 73 12.39 41.16 -6.67
C LEU A 73 12.75 39.71 -7.02
N LEU A 74 13.51 39.05 -6.16
CA LEU A 74 13.97 37.68 -6.37
C LEU A 74 12.82 36.67 -6.38
N GLN A 75 11.86 36.80 -5.46
CA GLN A 75 10.67 35.98 -5.38
C GLN A 75 9.97 35.86 -6.75
N HIS A 76 9.85 36.97 -7.48
CA HIS A 76 9.14 37.01 -8.75
C HIS A 76 10.03 36.81 -9.98
N ALA A 77 11.31 37.19 -9.91
CA ALA A 77 12.21 37.16 -11.08
C ALA A 77 12.98 35.84 -11.26
N LEU A 78 13.24 35.09 -10.17
CA LEU A 78 13.96 33.82 -10.23
C LEU A 78 13.32 32.76 -11.15
N PRO A 79 11.99 32.63 -11.24
CA PRO A 79 11.35 31.70 -12.17
C PRO A 79 11.68 31.99 -13.64
N GLY A 80 11.89 33.26 -13.99
CA GLY A 80 12.25 33.70 -15.35
C GLY A 80 13.75 33.63 -15.64
N ASP A 81 14.59 33.86 -14.63
CA ASP A 81 16.05 33.79 -14.78
C ASP A 81 16.77 33.42 -13.47
N PHE A 82 17.17 32.15 -13.36
CA PHE A 82 17.92 31.66 -12.21
C PHE A 82 19.33 32.28 -12.07
N SER A 83 19.88 32.90 -13.12
CA SER A 83 21.20 33.53 -13.04
C SER A 83 21.26 34.70 -12.04
N LEU A 84 20.09 35.26 -11.68
CA LEU A 84 19.93 36.26 -10.62
C LEU A 84 20.51 35.80 -9.27
N TYR A 85 20.46 34.50 -8.95
CA TYR A 85 21.11 33.95 -7.76
C TYR A 85 22.62 34.21 -7.73
N TYR A 86 23.29 33.98 -8.86
CA TYR A 86 24.73 34.19 -8.98
C TYR A 86 25.09 35.67 -9.01
N THR A 87 24.24 36.50 -9.62
CA THR A 87 24.37 37.95 -9.58
C THR A 87 24.31 38.46 -8.14
N LEU A 88 23.31 38.02 -7.36
CA LEU A 88 23.20 38.36 -5.95
C LEU A 88 24.40 37.84 -5.15
N SER A 89 24.75 36.56 -5.30
CA SER A 89 25.84 35.93 -4.54
C SER A 89 27.20 36.60 -4.77
N LYS A 90 27.42 37.19 -5.96
CA LYS A 90 28.63 37.97 -6.28
C LYS A 90 28.57 39.39 -5.72
N ALA A 91 27.39 40.00 -5.74
CA ALA A 91 27.21 41.36 -5.24
C ALA A 91 27.26 41.36 -3.70
N ASN A 92 26.43 40.54 -3.06
CA ASN A 92 26.28 40.48 -1.61
C ASN A 92 26.32 39.02 -1.12
N THR A 93 27.48 38.60 -0.61
CA THR A 93 27.69 37.24 -0.07
C THR A 93 26.97 37.00 1.26
N SER A 94 26.55 38.06 1.95
CA SER A 94 25.90 38.02 3.26
C SER A 94 24.41 38.36 3.17
N HIS A 95 23.81 38.23 1.98
CA HIS A 95 22.39 38.47 1.77
C HIS A 95 21.54 37.49 2.60
N VAL A 96 20.57 38.03 3.32
CA VAL A 96 19.62 37.24 4.13
C VAL A 96 18.35 37.02 3.32
N TRP A 97 18.08 35.76 2.99
CA TRP A 97 16.89 35.34 2.27
C TRP A 97 15.70 35.26 3.22
N ASP A 98 14.57 35.82 2.82
CA ASP A 98 13.31 35.52 3.49
C ASP A 98 12.68 34.23 2.92
N LYS A 99 11.61 33.77 3.57
CA LYS A 99 10.96 32.49 3.26
C LYS A 99 10.44 32.41 1.82
N ASP A 100 9.82 33.48 1.33
CA ASP A 100 9.22 33.50 0.00
C ASP A 100 10.27 33.56 -1.12
N SER A 101 11.31 34.38 -0.95
CA SER A 101 12.41 34.44 -1.91
C SER A 101 13.24 33.15 -1.91
N LEU A 102 13.47 32.53 -0.74
CA LEU A 102 14.14 31.24 -0.62
C LEU A 102 13.32 30.12 -1.27
N HIS A 103 12.00 30.09 -1.07
CA HIS A 103 11.12 29.13 -1.73
C HIS A 103 11.20 29.29 -3.25
N SER A 104 11.13 30.52 -3.77
CA SER A 104 11.28 30.79 -5.20
C SER A 104 12.65 30.37 -5.73
N LEU A 105 13.72 30.55 -4.95
CA LEU A 105 15.07 30.09 -5.28
C LEU A 105 15.13 28.58 -5.45
N ILE A 106 14.59 27.81 -4.50
CA ILE A 106 14.56 26.35 -4.56
C ILE A 106 13.70 25.87 -5.73
N GLU A 107 12.49 26.39 -5.88
CA GLU A 107 11.58 25.96 -6.95
C GLU A 107 12.14 26.25 -8.34
N SER A 108 12.80 27.40 -8.50
CA SER A 108 13.37 27.85 -9.76
C SER A 108 14.70 27.17 -10.09
N ASN A 109 15.36 26.53 -9.12
CA ASN A 109 16.68 25.93 -9.32
C ASN A 109 16.67 24.85 -10.42
N PRO A 110 17.52 24.99 -11.46
CA PRO A 110 17.67 23.95 -12.46
C PRO A 110 18.45 22.74 -11.96
N GLY A 111 19.25 22.88 -10.91
CA GLY A 111 20.08 21.79 -10.34
C GLY A 111 21.39 21.50 -11.08
N ARG A 112 21.72 22.21 -12.18
CA ARG A 112 22.93 21.92 -13.00
C ARG A 112 24.25 22.23 -12.30
N ALA A 113 24.30 23.34 -11.58
CA ALA A 113 25.54 23.87 -11.00
C ALA A 113 25.57 23.78 -9.47
N ILE A 114 24.39 23.86 -8.83
CA ILE A 114 24.21 23.67 -7.40
C ILE A 114 22.86 22.97 -7.19
N SER A 115 22.83 21.96 -6.32
CA SER A 115 21.59 21.25 -6.00
C SER A 115 20.71 22.07 -5.07
N SER A 116 19.41 21.81 -5.09
CA SER A 116 18.43 22.46 -4.22
C SER A 116 18.73 22.14 -2.75
N TRP A 117 19.25 20.94 -2.47
CA TRP A 117 19.79 20.60 -1.15
C TRP A 117 20.94 21.52 -0.71
N ALA A 118 21.94 21.74 -1.57
CA ALA A 118 23.07 22.59 -1.22
C ALA A 118 22.67 24.06 -1.04
N LEU A 119 21.63 24.52 -1.74
CA LEU A 119 21.04 25.84 -1.52
C LEU A 119 20.35 25.92 -0.16
N LEU A 120 19.60 24.88 0.23
CA LEU A 120 18.97 24.81 1.54
C LEU A 120 20.01 24.77 2.67
N ASP A 121 21.07 23.97 2.54
CA ASP A 121 22.14 23.91 3.54
C ASP A 121 22.85 25.26 3.71
N LYS A 122 23.02 26.00 2.61
CA LYS A 122 23.69 27.29 2.60
C LYS A 122 22.83 28.44 3.15
N HIS A 123 21.53 28.45 2.85
CA HIS A 123 20.66 29.62 3.08
C HIS A 123 19.45 29.33 3.98
N GLY A 124 19.19 28.06 4.32
CA GLY A 124 17.94 27.59 4.92
C GLY A 124 17.91 27.53 6.45
N ALA A 125 18.75 28.30 7.15
CA ALA A 125 18.78 28.31 8.62
C ALA A 125 17.40 28.62 9.25
N GLU A 126 16.58 29.44 8.58
CA GLU A 126 15.21 29.78 8.98
C GLU A 126 14.16 29.33 7.95
N ALA A 127 14.49 28.30 7.15
CA ALA A 127 13.58 27.77 6.14
C ALA A 127 12.30 27.22 6.78
N ASP A 128 11.15 27.56 6.20
CA ASP A 128 9.87 26.99 6.59
C ASP A 128 9.61 25.64 5.90
N HIS A 129 8.50 25.00 6.29
CA HIS A 129 8.11 23.71 5.73
C HIS A 129 7.84 23.76 4.23
N LYS A 130 7.43 24.90 3.69
CA LYS A 130 7.19 25.06 2.25
C LYS A 130 8.50 24.92 1.47
N VAL A 131 9.57 25.56 1.94
CA VAL A 131 10.92 25.40 1.37
C VAL A 131 11.42 23.97 1.52
N GLN A 132 11.23 23.36 2.70
CA GLN A 132 11.67 21.98 2.96
C GLN A 132 10.97 20.98 2.02
N LEU A 133 9.65 21.07 1.87
CA LEU A 133 8.86 20.21 0.98
C LEU A 133 9.26 20.39 -0.49
N ALA A 134 9.56 21.61 -0.93
CA ALA A 134 10.08 21.87 -2.28
C ALA A 134 11.40 21.11 -2.51
N VAL A 135 12.32 21.11 -1.53
CA VAL A 135 13.57 20.34 -1.63
C VAL A 135 13.32 18.84 -1.63
N VAL A 136 12.40 18.34 -0.80
CA VAL A 136 11.99 16.92 -0.80
C VAL A 136 11.50 16.49 -2.19
N ASN A 137 10.66 17.30 -2.84
CA ASN A 137 10.19 17.03 -4.20
C ASN A 137 11.37 16.91 -5.18
N LYS A 138 12.36 17.82 -5.13
CA LYS A 138 13.55 17.74 -5.99
C LYS A 138 14.39 16.49 -5.73
N LEU A 139 14.51 16.07 -4.48
CA LEU A 139 15.26 14.86 -4.10
C LEU A 139 14.60 13.58 -4.63
N LEU A 140 13.26 13.51 -4.59
CA LEU A 140 12.50 12.31 -4.93
C LEU A 140 12.09 12.23 -6.41
N GLN A 141 11.85 13.38 -7.05
CA GLN A 141 11.36 13.46 -8.43
C GLN A 141 12.42 14.00 -9.41
N GLY A 142 13.56 14.46 -8.90
CA GLY A 142 14.66 15.00 -9.67
C GLY A 142 14.65 16.53 -9.80
N GLU A 143 15.81 17.08 -10.12
CA GLU A 143 15.98 18.50 -10.42
C GLU A 143 15.45 18.81 -11.84
N LYS A 144 15.12 20.08 -12.15
CA LYS A 144 14.55 20.44 -13.47
C LYS A 144 15.44 20.05 -14.66
N SER A 145 16.76 20.07 -14.49
CA SER A 145 17.70 19.64 -15.52
C SER A 145 17.70 18.13 -15.73
N GLU A 146 17.66 17.35 -14.65
CA GLU A 146 17.61 15.89 -14.68
C GLU A 146 16.32 15.40 -15.33
N ILE A 147 15.19 16.00 -14.97
CA ILE A 147 13.88 15.70 -15.56
C ILE A 147 13.91 15.96 -17.08
N ARG A 148 14.47 17.10 -17.51
CA ARG A 148 14.58 17.46 -18.94
C ARG A 148 15.47 16.48 -19.71
N GLU A 149 16.49 15.95 -19.07
CA GLU A 149 17.46 15.03 -19.68
C GLU A 149 17.06 13.56 -19.54
N GLY A 150 15.95 13.27 -18.84
CA GLY A 150 15.53 11.89 -18.55
C GLY A 150 16.50 11.12 -17.64
N ALA A 151 17.31 11.84 -16.87
CA ALA A 151 18.41 11.31 -16.06
C ALA A 151 18.11 11.39 -14.55
N VAL A 152 16.84 11.23 -14.17
CA VAL A 152 16.45 11.25 -12.75
C VAL A 152 16.90 9.96 -12.09
N GLU A 153 17.83 10.09 -11.15
CA GLU A 153 18.30 8.98 -10.32
C GLU A 153 18.06 9.30 -8.85
N VAL A 154 17.30 8.44 -8.17
CA VAL A 154 17.05 8.54 -6.73
C VAL A 154 18.04 7.63 -6.01
N THR A 155 19.13 8.21 -5.54
CA THR A 155 20.18 7.50 -4.80
C THR A 155 19.81 7.34 -3.32
N GLU A 156 20.53 6.46 -2.63
CA GLU A 156 20.35 6.26 -1.19
C GLU A 156 20.56 7.55 -0.36
N ASP A 157 21.54 8.36 -0.74
CA ASP A 157 21.80 9.66 -0.11
C ASP A 157 20.63 10.64 -0.28
N ARG A 158 19.96 10.65 -1.45
CA ARG A 158 18.76 11.47 -1.67
C ARG A 158 17.60 11.03 -0.78
N LEU A 159 17.40 9.71 -0.64
CA LEU A 159 16.39 9.15 0.26
C LEU A 159 16.63 9.56 1.71
N ASN A 160 17.87 9.41 2.20
CA ASN A 160 18.23 9.78 3.58
C ASN A 160 18.00 11.29 3.84
N ARG A 161 18.33 12.14 2.87
CA ARG A 161 18.09 13.59 2.96
C ARG A 161 16.60 13.93 2.95
N ALA A 162 15.81 13.25 2.11
CA ALA A 162 14.36 13.42 2.07
C ALA A 162 13.74 13.03 3.42
N ILE A 163 14.08 11.86 3.96
CA ILE A 163 13.64 11.38 5.29
C ILE A 163 14.02 12.39 6.37
N LYS A 164 15.25 12.92 6.36
CA LYS A 164 15.70 13.92 7.34
C LYS A 164 14.84 15.18 7.32
N LEU A 165 14.50 15.72 6.15
CA LEU A 165 13.66 16.92 6.04
C LEU A 165 12.24 16.63 6.52
N LEU A 166 11.69 15.52 6.03
CA LEU A 166 10.35 15.06 6.33
C LEU A 166 10.12 14.80 7.84
N ASN A 167 11.13 14.27 8.54
CA ASN A 167 11.10 14.12 10.00
C ASN A 167 11.09 15.45 10.76
N GLY A 168 11.50 16.55 10.13
CA GLY A 168 11.49 17.90 10.72
C GLY A 168 10.21 18.69 10.44
N ILE A 169 9.23 18.11 9.75
CA ILE A 169 7.97 18.78 9.41
C ILE A 169 6.99 18.69 10.57
N GLU A 170 6.36 19.82 10.91
CA GLU A 170 5.32 19.88 11.94
C GLU A 170 4.06 19.07 11.55
N GLU A 171 3.36 18.52 12.54
CA GLU A 171 2.23 17.59 12.33
C GLU A 171 1.04 18.21 11.57
N ASN A 172 0.87 19.52 11.66
CA ASN A 172 -0.20 20.27 11.00
C ASN A 172 0.07 20.58 9.51
N VAL A 173 1.24 20.23 8.98
CA VAL A 173 1.62 20.48 7.59
C VAL A 173 1.25 19.29 6.71
N GLN A 174 0.55 19.57 5.62
CA GLN A 174 0.21 18.59 4.58
C GLN A 174 1.47 18.22 3.80
N ALA A 175 1.88 16.96 3.90
CA ALA A 175 3.05 16.38 3.25
C ALA A 175 2.72 15.06 2.54
N GLU A 176 1.43 14.77 2.31
CA GLU A 176 0.92 13.50 1.78
C GLU A 176 1.50 13.17 0.41
N GLU A 177 1.64 14.17 -0.48
CA GLU A 177 2.25 13.98 -1.81
C GLU A 177 3.73 13.53 -1.70
N GLN A 178 4.46 14.08 -0.73
CA GLN A 178 5.85 13.75 -0.47
C GLN A 178 5.98 12.36 0.15
N TRP A 179 5.07 12.00 1.06
CA TRP A 179 4.99 10.65 1.61
C TRP A 179 4.71 9.61 0.52
N ASP A 180 3.79 9.89 -0.40
CA ASP A 180 3.50 9.02 -1.53
C ASP A 180 4.72 8.82 -2.43
N ALA A 181 5.40 9.92 -2.79
CA ALA A 181 6.61 9.86 -3.58
C ALA A 181 7.72 9.06 -2.87
N LEU A 182 7.92 9.27 -1.57
CA LEU A 182 8.94 8.58 -0.79
C LEU A 182 8.68 7.08 -0.70
N VAL A 183 7.46 6.67 -0.31
CA VAL A 183 7.09 5.25 -0.20
C VAL A 183 7.25 4.57 -1.55
N SER A 184 6.75 5.17 -2.62
CA SER A 184 6.84 4.58 -3.96
C SER A 184 8.30 4.35 -4.37
N LYS A 185 9.19 5.31 -4.11
CA LYS A 185 10.62 5.17 -4.40
C LYS A 185 11.33 4.13 -3.52
N LEU A 186 10.97 4.04 -2.24
CA LEU A 186 11.52 3.03 -1.35
C LEU A 186 11.10 1.61 -1.76
N VAL A 187 9.84 1.43 -2.19
CA VAL A 187 9.33 0.15 -2.70
C VAL A 187 10.01 -0.21 -4.04
N GLU A 188 10.06 0.72 -4.99
CA GLU A 188 10.73 0.51 -6.30
C GLU A 188 12.20 0.07 -6.13
N LEU A 189 12.90 0.64 -5.13
CA LEU A 189 14.31 0.35 -4.86
C LEU A 189 14.54 -0.81 -3.89
N GLY A 190 13.48 -1.48 -3.41
CA GLY A 190 13.59 -2.59 -2.46
C GLY A 190 14.08 -2.18 -1.05
N ASN A 191 13.96 -0.89 -0.70
CA ASN A 191 14.46 -0.30 0.54
C ASN A 191 13.33 0.05 1.53
N ALA A 192 12.23 -0.72 1.53
CA ALA A 192 11.08 -0.47 2.40
C ALA A 192 11.42 -0.47 3.91
N SER A 193 12.51 -1.12 4.32
CA SER A 193 13.00 -1.09 5.70
C SER A 193 13.30 0.33 6.20
N LYS A 194 13.67 1.26 5.31
CA LYS A 194 13.93 2.66 5.67
C LYS A 194 12.70 3.45 6.09
N LEU A 195 11.50 2.94 5.82
CA LEU A 195 10.28 3.55 6.34
C LEU A 195 10.29 3.59 7.88
N SER A 196 10.99 2.65 8.52
CA SER A 196 11.22 2.65 9.98
C SER A 196 12.09 3.82 10.47
N GLU A 197 12.82 4.51 9.61
CA GLU A 197 13.62 5.70 9.98
C GLU A 197 12.76 6.98 10.05
N ILE A 198 11.52 6.92 9.56
CA ILE A 198 10.59 8.04 9.60
C ILE A 198 10.00 8.13 11.01
N SER A 199 10.17 9.28 11.65
CA SER A 199 9.74 9.58 13.02
C SER A 199 8.60 10.60 13.07
N ALA A 200 8.17 11.15 11.92
CA ALA A 200 7.07 12.08 11.84
C ALA A 200 5.75 11.41 12.30
N PRO A 201 5.04 11.93 13.31
CA PRO A 201 3.77 11.34 13.77
C PRO A 201 2.69 11.32 12.67
N SER A 202 2.61 12.40 11.88
CA SER A 202 1.70 12.52 10.74
C SER A 202 1.92 11.44 9.67
N PHE A 203 3.17 10.96 9.53
CA PHE A 203 3.51 9.90 8.59
C PHE A 203 2.84 8.57 8.97
N VAL A 204 2.84 8.17 10.24
CA VAL A 204 2.28 6.86 10.63
C VAL A 204 0.76 6.84 10.44
N ASN A 205 0.08 7.94 10.75
CA ASN A 205 -1.35 8.10 10.50
C ASN A 205 -1.68 8.05 9.00
N TRP A 206 -0.90 8.76 8.18
CA TRP A 206 -1.03 8.72 6.72
C TRP A 206 -0.76 7.31 6.17
N LEU A 207 0.27 6.63 6.69
CA LEU A 207 0.67 5.29 6.26
C LEU A 207 -0.42 4.26 6.58
N ASN A 208 -1.10 4.39 7.71
CA ASN A 208 -2.27 3.59 8.05
C ASN A 208 -3.44 3.82 7.07
N GLY A 209 -3.67 5.07 6.65
CA GLY A 209 -4.61 5.39 5.58
C GLY A 209 -4.25 4.69 4.26
N LYS A 210 -2.97 4.70 3.88
CA LYS A 210 -2.46 4.04 2.68
C LYS A 210 -2.54 2.50 2.74
N LEU A 211 -2.36 1.92 3.92
CA LEU A 211 -2.48 0.47 4.12
C LEU A 211 -3.86 -0.04 3.67
N SER A 212 -4.92 0.74 3.91
CA SER A 212 -6.30 0.37 3.53
C SER A 212 -6.53 0.26 2.02
N THR A 213 -5.74 0.95 1.20
CA THR A 213 -5.85 0.96 -0.27
C THR A 213 -4.84 0.04 -0.96
N THR A 214 -3.89 -0.53 -0.20
CA THR A 214 -2.83 -1.37 -0.73
C THR A 214 -3.35 -2.77 -1.05
N THR A 215 -3.26 -3.19 -2.31
CA THR A 215 -3.72 -4.52 -2.78
C THR A 215 -2.60 -5.52 -2.97
N ASP A 216 -1.35 -5.07 -3.21
CA ASP A 216 -0.20 -5.96 -3.30
C ASP A 216 0.17 -6.52 -1.93
N ARG A 217 0.30 -7.84 -1.85
CA ARG A 217 0.56 -8.53 -0.57
C ARG A 217 1.93 -8.20 0.02
N LYS A 218 2.98 -8.08 -0.81
CA LYS A 218 4.34 -7.82 -0.32
C LYS A 218 4.45 -6.38 0.18
N GLU A 219 3.87 -5.44 -0.56
CA GLU A 219 3.78 -4.04 -0.15
C GLU A 219 2.98 -3.91 1.15
N PHE A 220 1.81 -4.57 1.24
CA PHE A 220 0.99 -4.56 2.44
C PHE A 220 1.75 -5.08 3.68
N LEU A 221 2.46 -6.21 3.55
CA LEU A 221 3.27 -6.76 4.64
C LEU A 221 4.43 -5.84 5.04
N GLY A 222 5.10 -5.24 4.05
CA GLY A 222 6.18 -4.28 4.31
C GLY A 222 5.69 -3.03 5.06
N ILE A 223 4.58 -2.45 4.62
CA ILE A 223 3.98 -1.26 5.25
C ILE A 223 3.47 -1.60 6.66
N SER A 224 2.72 -2.69 6.81
CA SER A 224 2.15 -3.09 8.10
C SER A 224 3.22 -3.42 9.14
N LYS A 225 4.36 -4.01 8.74
CA LYS A 225 5.50 -4.23 9.63
C LYS A 225 6.04 -2.93 10.21
N VAL A 226 6.17 -1.89 9.38
CA VAL A 226 6.66 -0.57 9.81
C VAL A 226 5.68 0.09 10.78
N ILE A 227 4.37 0.04 10.49
CA ILE A 227 3.34 0.56 11.40
C ILE A 227 3.42 -0.20 12.74
N PHE A 228 3.50 -1.52 12.69
CA PHE A 228 3.57 -2.36 13.88
C PHE A 228 4.81 -2.08 14.74
N GLU A 229 5.99 -1.89 14.15
CA GLU A 229 7.21 -1.57 14.89
C GLU A 229 7.16 -0.18 15.57
N LYS A 230 6.35 0.75 15.04
CA LYS A 230 6.23 2.13 15.53
C LYS A 230 5.11 2.28 16.56
N ASP A 231 3.92 1.86 16.18
CA ASP A 231 2.72 1.88 17.03
C ASP A 231 1.72 0.82 16.53
N PRO A 232 1.72 -0.39 17.12
CA PRO A 232 0.77 -1.45 16.80
C PRO A 232 -0.70 -1.02 16.90
N ASN A 233 -1.03 -0.06 17.78
CA ASN A 233 -2.41 0.33 18.05
C ASN A 233 -3.07 1.10 16.91
N LEU A 234 -2.28 1.55 15.92
CA LEU A 234 -2.80 2.20 14.72
C LEU A 234 -3.40 1.18 13.75
N LEU A 235 -2.99 -0.09 13.83
CA LEU A 235 -3.52 -1.13 12.96
C LEU A 235 -4.94 -1.51 13.37
N SER A 236 -5.86 -1.45 12.40
CA SER A 236 -7.21 -1.98 12.60
C SER A 236 -7.18 -3.50 12.77
N LYS A 237 -8.24 -4.05 13.37
CA LYS A 237 -8.39 -5.51 13.51
C LYS A 237 -8.52 -6.19 12.15
N ASP A 238 -9.17 -5.53 11.17
CA ASP A 238 -9.14 -5.98 9.77
C ASP A 238 -7.70 -6.09 9.24
N SER A 239 -6.86 -5.08 9.44
CA SER A 239 -5.46 -5.10 9.02
C SER A 239 -4.69 -6.22 9.70
N ILE A 240 -4.86 -6.40 11.01
CA ILE A 240 -4.26 -7.50 11.78
C ILE A 240 -4.70 -8.85 11.25
N SER A 241 -5.99 -9.02 10.92
CA SER A 241 -6.49 -10.27 10.33
C SER A 241 -5.81 -10.57 8.98
N LYS A 242 -5.60 -9.56 8.13
CA LYS A 242 -4.89 -9.69 6.86
C LYS A 242 -3.42 -10.03 7.07
N ILE A 243 -2.75 -9.41 8.04
CA ILE A 243 -1.36 -9.72 8.41
C ILE A 243 -1.25 -11.19 8.83
N LEU A 244 -2.10 -11.64 9.75
CA LEU A 244 -2.14 -13.04 10.21
C LEU A 244 -2.35 -13.99 9.03
N ALA A 245 -3.29 -13.69 8.14
CA ALA A 245 -3.56 -14.50 6.96
C ALA A 245 -2.33 -14.55 6.03
N TYR A 246 -1.73 -13.41 5.69
CA TYR A 246 -0.62 -13.35 4.74
C TYR A 246 0.68 -13.93 5.29
N LEU A 247 1.03 -13.65 6.54
CA LEU A 247 2.25 -14.20 7.15
C LEU A 247 2.16 -15.70 7.33
N SER A 248 0.96 -16.24 7.55
CA SER A 248 0.76 -17.67 7.63
C SER A 248 1.35 -18.33 6.38
N PHE A 249 1.03 -17.87 5.17
CA PHE A 249 1.54 -18.48 3.93
C PHE A 249 3.06 -18.29 3.65
N GLU A 250 3.83 -17.56 4.47
CA GLU A 250 5.27 -17.34 4.26
C GLU A 250 6.10 -18.28 5.15
N LYS A 251 6.65 -19.35 4.55
CA LYS A 251 7.34 -20.43 5.29
C LYS A 251 8.70 -20.06 5.91
N THR A 252 9.27 -18.87 5.68
CA THR A 252 10.69 -18.61 6.02
C THR A 252 11.03 -17.23 6.60
N GLU A 253 10.44 -16.12 6.15
CA GLU A 253 10.85 -14.76 6.62
C GLU A 253 9.85 -14.13 7.62
N GLY A 254 8.66 -14.69 7.78
CA GLY A 254 7.57 -14.11 8.56
C GLY A 254 7.45 -14.54 10.03
N SER A 255 8.30 -15.44 10.54
CA SER A 255 8.01 -16.09 11.84
C SER A 255 8.12 -15.17 13.04
N GLU A 256 9.11 -14.26 13.07
CA GLU A 256 9.27 -13.30 14.17
C GLU A 256 8.15 -12.26 14.17
N PHE A 257 7.85 -11.70 13.00
CA PHE A 257 6.76 -10.73 12.86
C PHE A 257 5.40 -11.37 13.19
N LEU A 258 5.14 -12.59 12.73
CA LEU A 258 3.93 -13.34 13.08
C LEU A 258 3.82 -13.56 14.58
N THR A 259 4.91 -13.93 15.25
CA THR A 259 4.92 -14.15 16.70
C THR A 259 4.59 -12.87 17.44
N ALA A 260 5.22 -11.75 17.06
CA ALA A 260 4.95 -10.45 17.67
C ALA A 260 3.48 -10.00 17.46
N VAL A 261 2.91 -10.22 16.27
CA VAL A 261 1.50 -9.90 15.99
C VAL A 261 0.56 -10.76 16.84
N ILE A 262 0.86 -12.06 17.00
CA ILE A 262 0.09 -12.94 17.88
C ILE A 262 0.15 -12.45 19.33
N GLU A 263 1.34 -12.15 19.85
CA GLU A 263 1.52 -11.62 21.21
C GLU A 263 0.71 -10.33 21.42
N HIS A 264 0.78 -9.40 20.46
CA HIS A 264 0.00 -8.17 20.51
C HIS A 264 -1.52 -8.43 20.55
N VAL A 265 -2.02 -9.37 19.76
CA VAL A 265 -3.44 -9.77 19.77
C VAL A 265 -3.85 -10.36 21.12
N GLU A 266 -3.00 -11.21 21.70
CA GLU A 266 -3.25 -11.84 23.01
C GLU A 266 -3.28 -10.80 24.14
N GLU A 267 -2.27 -9.92 24.19
CA GLU A 267 -2.12 -8.90 25.23
C GLU A 267 -3.24 -7.87 25.21
N ASN A 268 -3.70 -7.48 24.02
CA ASN A 268 -4.75 -6.46 23.84
C ASN A 268 -6.14 -7.07 23.66
N HIS A 269 -6.26 -8.40 23.71
CA HIS A 269 -7.52 -9.14 23.56
C HIS A 269 -8.30 -8.75 22.29
N LEU A 270 -7.61 -8.55 21.17
CA LEU A 270 -8.20 -8.07 19.92
C LEU A 270 -9.15 -9.08 19.28
N ASP A 271 -9.07 -10.34 19.70
CA ASP A 271 -9.95 -11.44 19.33
C ASP A 271 -11.26 -11.49 20.15
N ILE A 272 -11.39 -10.68 21.21
CA ILE A 272 -12.50 -10.72 22.17
C ILE A 272 -13.31 -9.42 22.11
N ASP A 273 -14.38 -9.43 21.31
CA ASP A 273 -15.46 -8.45 21.41
C ASP A 273 -16.68 -8.98 20.63
N LYS A 274 -17.79 -9.20 21.35
CA LYS A 274 -19.03 -9.75 20.78
C LYS A 274 -19.72 -8.78 19.82
N LYS A 275 -19.46 -7.49 19.96
CA LYS A 275 -20.14 -6.43 19.21
C LYS A 275 -19.34 -5.98 17.99
N ASP A 276 -18.09 -6.41 17.88
CA ASP A 276 -17.19 -6.01 16.81
C ASP A 276 -17.01 -7.16 15.78
N PRO A 277 -17.51 -6.97 14.55
CA PRO A 277 -17.28 -7.91 13.45
C PRO A 277 -15.79 -8.10 13.12
N GLU A 278 -14.93 -7.11 13.34
CA GLU A 278 -13.50 -7.25 13.03
C GLU A 278 -12.79 -8.19 14.02
N SER A 279 -13.23 -8.24 15.28
CA SER A 279 -12.76 -9.25 16.24
C SER A 279 -13.07 -10.68 15.76
N LEU A 280 -14.15 -10.88 15.00
CA LEU A 280 -14.44 -12.18 14.38
C LEU A 280 -13.42 -12.50 13.28
N LEU A 281 -13.02 -11.53 12.46
CA LEU A 281 -11.99 -11.74 11.44
C LEU A 281 -10.67 -12.20 12.06
N VAL A 282 -10.26 -11.59 13.18
CA VAL A 282 -9.07 -12.00 13.93
C VAL A 282 -9.21 -13.46 14.42
N ARG A 283 -10.36 -13.82 15.01
CA ARG A 283 -10.65 -15.20 15.47
C ARG A 283 -10.52 -16.22 14.34
N LEU A 284 -11.06 -15.92 13.16
CA LEU A 284 -11.00 -16.80 11.99
C LEU A 284 -9.59 -17.06 11.49
N GLN A 285 -8.65 -16.14 11.73
CA GLN A 285 -7.25 -16.30 11.34
C GLN A 285 -6.39 -16.93 12.45
N LEU A 286 -6.66 -16.63 13.72
CA LEU A 286 -5.91 -17.21 14.84
C LEU A 286 -6.03 -18.73 14.92
N ILE A 287 -7.21 -19.30 14.65
CA ILE A 287 -7.42 -20.75 14.75
C ILE A 287 -6.50 -21.54 13.79
N PRO A 288 -6.48 -21.26 12.47
CA PRO A 288 -5.51 -21.87 11.56
C PRO A 288 -4.06 -21.52 11.89
N VAL A 289 -3.76 -20.29 12.32
CA VAL A 289 -2.38 -19.90 12.69
C VAL A 289 -1.84 -20.78 13.82
N TYR A 290 -2.60 -20.96 14.90
CA TYR A 290 -2.22 -21.86 15.98
C TYR A 290 -2.18 -23.31 15.53
N GLY A 291 -3.27 -23.77 14.91
CA GLY A 291 -3.49 -25.19 14.66
C GLY A 291 -2.70 -25.78 13.50
N ILE A 292 -2.44 -25.01 12.43
CA ILE A 292 -1.77 -25.46 11.21
C ILE A 292 -0.31 -25.00 11.20
N TYR A 293 -0.09 -23.70 11.35
CA TYR A 293 1.22 -23.08 11.17
C TYR A 293 2.15 -23.29 12.36
N LEU A 294 1.70 -22.95 13.56
CA LEU A 294 2.46 -23.24 14.78
C LEU A 294 2.37 -24.73 15.17
N GLY A 295 1.42 -25.46 14.59
CA GLY A 295 1.22 -26.89 14.85
C GLY A 295 0.65 -27.20 16.24
N ASP A 296 0.19 -26.19 16.95
CA ASP A 296 -0.39 -26.27 18.29
C ASP A 296 -1.93 -26.30 18.22
N PHE A 297 -2.46 -27.46 17.82
CA PHE A 297 -3.90 -27.69 17.76
C PHE A 297 -4.57 -27.71 19.15
N ASN A 298 -3.80 -27.92 20.24
CA ASN A 298 -4.33 -27.82 21.61
C ASN A 298 -4.66 -26.37 21.93
N LYS A 299 -3.75 -25.44 21.61
CA LYS A 299 -4.01 -23.99 21.77
C LYS A 299 -5.15 -23.52 20.87
N ALA A 300 -5.26 -24.03 19.64
CA ALA A 300 -6.41 -23.75 18.77
C ALA A 300 -7.73 -24.22 19.41
N LEU A 301 -7.75 -25.42 20.03
CA LEU A 301 -8.92 -25.96 20.72
C LEU A 301 -9.27 -25.16 21.99
N GLU A 302 -8.27 -24.79 22.80
CA GLU A 302 -8.43 -23.92 23.96
C GLU A 302 -9.09 -22.59 23.57
N LYS A 303 -8.57 -21.95 22.50
CA LYS A 303 -9.13 -20.72 21.94
C LYS A 303 -10.57 -20.90 21.48
N PHE A 304 -10.86 -21.97 20.74
CA PHE A 304 -12.23 -22.26 20.34
C PHE A 304 -13.16 -22.44 21.53
N HIS A 305 -12.76 -23.16 22.59
CA HIS A 305 -13.58 -23.31 23.78
C HIS A 305 -13.86 -21.96 24.46
N LYS A 306 -12.86 -21.09 24.55
CA LYS A 306 -13.03 -19.72 25.03
C LYS A 306 -14.05 -18.94 24.18
N TYR A 307 -13.94 -19.01 22.86
CA TYR A 307 -14.87 -18.34 21.94
C TYR A 307 -16.28 -18.94 22.00
N SER A 308 -16.44 -20.25 22.06
CA SER A 308 -17.76 -20.89 22.15
C SER A 308 -18.52 -20.51 23.42
N THR A 309 -17.79 -20.28 24.52
CA THR A 309 -18.36 -19.92 25.82
C THR A 309 -18.70 -18.43 25.88
N HIS A 310 -17.79 -17.59 25.41
CA HIS A 310 -17.89 -16.14 25.60
C HIS A 310 -18.31 -15.42 24.32
N GLU A 311 -17.85 -15.81 23.14
CA GLU A 311 -17.97 -15.09 21.85
C GLU A 311 -18.85 -15.84 20.83
N LYS A 312 -20.16 -15.90 21.07
CA LYS A 312 -21.11 -16.67 20.23
C LYS A 312 -21.28 -16.16 18.80
N PHE A 313 -21.00 -14.88 18.54
CA PHE A 313 -21.19 -14.30 17.21
C PHE A 313 -20.21 -14.92 16.20
N GLY A 314 -20.75 -15.56 15.15
CA GLY A 314 -19.98 -16.20 14.09
C GLY A 314 -19.23 -17.46 14.53
N ILE A 315 -19.63 -18.10 15.64
CA ILE A 315 -18.93 -19.26 16.19
C ILE A 315 -18.88 -20.44 15.21
N ASP A 316 -19.91 -20.62 14.37
CA ASP A 316 -19.99 -21.71 13.39
C ASP A 316 -18.89 -21.56 12.31
N LEU A 317 -18.53 -20.32 11.97
CA LEU A 317 -17.41 -20.03 11.07
C LEU A 317 -16.06 -20.37 11.72
N VAL A 318 -15.93 -20.08 13.02
CA VAL A 318 -14.74 -20.44 13.80
C VAL A 318 -14.63 -21.97 13.96
N GLN A 319 -15.76 -22.65 14.15
CA GLN A 319 -15.86 -24.10 14.21
C GLN A 319 -15.43 -24.74 12.89
N ALA A 320 -15.86 -24.20 11.74
CA ALA A 320 -15.39 -24.64 10.43
C ALA A 320 -13.86 -24.50 10.28
N LYS A 321 -13.26 -23.43 10.83
CA LYS A 321 -11.79 -23.29 10.89
C LYS A 321 -11.12 -24.28 11.83
N LEU A 322 -11.78 -24.69 12.91
CA LEU A 322 -11.27 -25.74 13.77
C LEU A 322 -11.34 -27.12 13.06
N VAL A 323 -12.40 -27.39 12.31
CA VAL A 323 -12.50 -28.59 11.45
C VAL A 323 -11.36 -28.62 10.43
N GLN A 324 -11.03 -27.47 9.82
CA GLN A 324 -9.87 -27.33 8.93
C GLN A 324 -8.57 -27.73 9.64
N VAL A 325 -8.32 -27.22 10.85
CA VAL A 325 -7.14 -27.54 11.67
C VAL A 325 -7.03 -29.04 11.94
N PHE A 326 -8.12 -29.67 12.41
CA PHE A 326 -8.10 -31.10 12.71
C PHE A 326 -7.96 -31.95 11.45
N SER A 327 -8.62 -31.58 10.36
CA SER A 327 -8.50 -32.25 9.05
C SER A 327 -7.05 -32.21 8.54
N TYR A 328 -6.42 -31.03 8.61
CA TYR A 328 -5.02 -30.84 8.25
C TYR A 328 -4.08 -31.69 9.10
N GLN A 329 -4.24 -31.64 10.43
CA GLN A 329 -3.38 -32.38 11.36
C GLN A 329 -3.59 -33.90 11.27
N ALA A 330 -4.83 -34.36 11.08
CA ALA A 330 -5.14 -35.76 10.84
C ALA A 330 -4.43 -36.28 9.60
N PHE A 331 -4.47 -35.53 8.49
CA PHE A 331 -3.78 -35.89 7.26
C PHE A 331 -2.25 -35.89 7.44
N LYS A 332 -1.70 -34.80 8.00
CA LYS A 332 -0.26 -34.61 8.22
C LYS A 332 0.34 -35.68 9.13
N LYS A 333 -0.33 -36.01 10.23
CA LYS A 333 0.15 -36.99 11.23
C LYS A 333 -0.28 -38.42 10.92
N GLY A 334 -1.28 -38.63 10.06
CA GLY A 334 -1.92 -39.93 9.88
C GLY A 334 -2.66 -40.40 11.14
N ASP A 335 -3.25 -39.47 11.90
CA ASP A 335 -3.94 -39.76 13.16
C ASP A 335 -5.46 -39.80 12.95
N LYS A 336 -6.04 -40.99 13.04
CA LYS A 336 -7.48 -41.21 12.85
C LYS A 336 -8.32 -40.59 13.96
N THR A 337 -7.77 -40.44 15.17
CA THR A 337 -8.48 -39.79 16.28
C THR A 337 -8.74 -38.32 15.96
N LEU A 338 -7.77 -37.62 15.35
CA LEU A 338 -7.95 -36.23 14.92
C LEU A 338 -9.01 -36.11 13.81
N LEU A 339 -9.09 -37.09 12.91
CA LEU A 339 -10.16 -37.14 11.90
C LEU A 339 -11.53 -37.32 12.56
N THR A 340 -11.67 -38.25 13.49
CA THR A 340 -12.94 -38.44 14.22
C THR A 340 -13.35 -37.17 14.96
N ILE A 341 -12.40 -36.45 15.57
CA ILE A 341 -12.68 -35.16 16.20
C ILE A 341 -13.22 -34.16 15.15
N ALA A 342 -12.55 -34.03 13.99
CA ALA A 342 -13.01 -33.16 12.92
C ALA A 342 -14.45 -33.48 12.51
N GLU A 343 -14.79 -34.75 12.34
CA GLU A 343 -16.14 -35.21 11.96
C GLU A 343 -17.18 -34.92 13.05
N THR A 344 -16.82 -35.05 14.33
CA THR A 344 -17.75 -34.72 15.44
C THR A 344 -18.02 -33.24 15.61
N LEU A 345 -17.13 -32.38 15.10
CA LEU A 345 -17.27 -30.92 15.13
C LEU A 345 -18.10 -30.40 13.95
N VAL A 346 -18.61 -31.26 13.07
CA VAL A 346 -19.41 -30.83 11.92
C VAL A 346 -20.87 -30.82 12.32
N ASP A 347 -21.55 -29.70 12.09
CA ASP A 347 -23.01 -29.66 12.13
C ASP A 347 -23.56 -30.23 10.82
N PRO A 348 -24.32 -31.36 10.84
CA PRO A 348 -24.88 -31.95 9.63
C PRO A 348 -25.82 -31.02 8.85
N ASP A 349 -26.48 -30.09 9.54
CA ASP A 349 -27.51 -29.22 8.98
C ASP A 349 -26.92 -27.95 8.31
N GLU A 350 -25.67 -27.60 8.62
CA GLU A 350 -24.99 -26.38 8.14
C GLU A 350 -23.67 -26.66 7.38
N LEU A 351 -23.59 -27.80 6.71
CA LEU A 351 -22.37 -28.24 6.01
C LEU A 351 -22.02 -27.35 4.80
N GLN A 352 -20.98 -26.52 4.98
CA GLN A 352 -20.38 -25.75 3.92
C GLN A 352 -19.53 -26.62 3.00
N VAL A 353 -19.49 -26.29 1.70
CA VAL A 353 -18.70 -27.02 0.69
C VAL A 353 -17.22 -27.11 1.05
N LYS A 354 -16.67 -26.05 1.65
CA LYS A 354 -15.28 -26.03 2.13
C LYS A 354 -15.01 -27.09 3.19
N THR A 355 -15.92 -27.24 4.16
CA THR A 355 -15.84 -28.27 5.19
C THR A 355 -15.90 -29.66 4.57
N LEU A 356 -16.79 -29.89 3.58
CA LEU A 356 -16.87 -31.16 2.85
C LEU A 356 -15.55 -31.48 2.15
N VAL A 357 -14.96 -30.51 1.45
CA VAL A 357 -13.66 -30.66 0.77
C VAL A 357 -12.57 -31.05 1.77
N GLN A 358 -12.50 -30.37 2.91
CA GLN A 358 -11.51 -30.66 3.95
C GLN A 358 -11.65 -32.09 4.50
N LEU A 359 -12.88 -32.55 4.73
CA LEU A 359 -13.15 -33.92 5.19
C LEU A 359 -12.84 -34.97 4.12
N ILE A 360 -13.21 -34.73 2.85
CA ILE A 360 -12.88 -35.61 1.72
C ILE A 360 -11.36 -35.81 1.62
N LEU A 361 -10.60 -34.71 1.68
CA LEU A 361 -9.14 -34.76 1.60
C LEU A 361 -8.53 -35.43 2.83
N ALA A 362 -9.04 -35.15 4.04
CA ALA A 362 -8.54 -35.77 5.26
C ALA A 362 -8.81 -37.29 5.30
N ARG A 363 -10.01 -37.73 4.89
CA ARG A 363 -10.39 -39.15 4.78
C ARG A 363 -9.49 -39.92 3.83
N ALA A 364 -9.04 -39.30 2.74
CA ALA A 364 -8.16 -39.91 1.74
C ALA A 364 -6.83 -40.41 2.33
N ARG A 365 -6.39 -39.87 3.48
CA ARG A 365 -5.20 -40.37 4.20
C ARG A 365 -5.37 -41.81 4.68
N PHE A 366 -6.61 -42.21 4.98
CA PHE A 366 -6.95 -43.46 5.63
C PHE A 366 -7.73 -44.41 4.70
N ASN A 367 -8.69 -43.88 3.95
CA ASN A 367 -9.55 -44.64 3.05
C ASN A 367 -10.22 -43.71 2.01
N ALA A 368 -9.92 -43.91 0.73
CA ALA A 368 -10.53 -43.13 -0.36
C ALA A 368 -12.02 -43.46 -0.56
N GLU A 369 -12.49 -44.66 -0.18
CA GLU A 369 -13.89 -45.04 -0.31
C GLU A 369 -14.80 -44.22 0.63
N ASP A 370 -14.30 -43.90 1.83
CA ASP A 370 -15.03 -43.04 2.78
C ASP A 370 -15.16 -41.60 2.25
N SER A 371 -14.20 -41.15 1.45
CA SER A 371 -14.26 -39.89 0.72
C SER A 371 -15.30 -39.92 -0.41
N LEU A 372 -15.39 -41.04 -1.13
CA LEU A 372 -16.39 -41.26 -2.18
C LEU A 372 -17.82 -41.28 -1.63
N SER A 373 -18.04 -41.93 -0.48
CA SER A 373 -19.36 -41.93 0.19
C SER A 373 -19.79 -40.50 0.51
N LEU A 374 -18.92 -39.71 1.14
CA LEU A 374 -19.23 -38.32 1.49
C LEU A 374 -19.52 -37.47 0.25
N TYR A 375 -18.76 -37.65 -0.82
CA TYR A 375 -19.03 -36.97 -2.09
C TYR A 375 -20.41 -37.32 -2.63
N ASN A 376 -20.77 -38.60 -2.68
CA ASN A 376 -22.03 -39.07 -3.24
C ASN A 376 -23.25 -38.56 -2.47
N ASP A 377 -23.12 -38.39 -1.16
CA ASP A 377 -24.19 -37.89 -0.29
C ASP A 377 -24.53 -36.41 -0.59
N TYR A 378 -23.53 -35.59 -0.96
CA TYR A 378 -23.68 -34.13 -1.07
C TYR A 378 -23.57 -33.57 -2.49
N ILE A 379 -23.02 -34.30 -3.47
CA ILE A 379 -22.81 -33.76 -4.82
C ILE A 379 -24.09 -33.28 -5.52
N LYS A 380 -25.25 -33.86 -5.15
CA LYS A 380 -26.55 -33.47 -5.72
C LYS A 380 -27.12 -32.21 -5.10
N SER A 381 -26.71 -31.85 -3.88
CA SER A 381 -27.21 -30.67 -3.15
C SER A 381 -26.36 -29.42 -3.37
N VAL A 382 -25.12 -29.57 -3.84
CA VAL A 382 -24.22 -28.44 -4.12
C VAL A 382 -24.55 -27.77 -5.46
N SER A 383 -24.39 -26.44 -5.49
CA SER A 383 -24.64 -25.64 -6.70
C SER A 383 -23.64 -25.98 -7.80
N LYS A 384 -24.15 -25.99 -9.04
CA LYS A 384 -23.37 -26.15 -10.28
C LYS A 384 -23.01 -24.82 -10.94
N ASN A 385 -23.52 -23.71 -10.39
CA ASN A 385 -23.26 -22.39 -10.96
C ASN A 385 -21.85 -21.95 -10.62
N VAL A 386 -21.12 -21.50 -11.63
CA VAL A 386 -19.79 -20.93 -11.47
C VAL A 386 -19.89 -19.59 -10.76
N ASN A 387 -19.09 -19.41 -9.72
CA ASN A 387 -18.95 -18.13 -9.04
C ASN A 387 -18.05 -17.21 -9.86
N GLU A 388 -18.58 -16.07 -10.30
CA GLU A 388 -17.89 -15.09 -11.15
C GLU A 388 -16.54 -14.62 -10.58
N ASN A 389 -16.41 -14.53 -9.26
CA ASN A 389 -15.19 -14.05 -8.60
C ASN A 389 -14.09 -15.12 -8.54
N THR A 390 -14.45 -16.40 -8.49
CA THR A 390 -13.48 -17.50 -8.35
C THR A 390 -13.26 -18.24 -9.66
N GLY A 391 -14.19 -18.14 -10.60
CA GLY A 391 -14.23 -18.97 -11.80
C GLY A 391 -14.51 -20.45 -11.51
N ARG A 392 -15.06 -20.77 -10.33
CA ARG A 392 -15.32 -22.15 -9.89
C ARG A 392 -16.75 -22.35 -9.38
N SER A 393 -17.32 -23.52 -9.65
CA SER A 393 -18.59 -23.99 -9.10
C SER A 393 -18.35 -24.83 -7.83
N PRO A 394 -19.25 -24.78 -6.83
CA PRO A 394 -19.13 -25.64 -5.65
C PRO A 394 -19.05 -27.14 -5.99
N SER A 395 -19.81 -27.60 -6.98
CA SER A 395 -19.73 -28.97 -7.49
C SER A 395 -18.37 -29.29 -8.12
N GLY A 396 -17.78 -28.34 -8.86
CA GLY A 396 -16.44 -28.51 -9.44
C GLY A 396 -15.33 -28.57 -8.39
N VAL A 397 -15.40 -27.75 -7.34
CA VAL A 397 -14.44 -27.82 -6.21
C VAL A 397 -14.56 -29.17 -5.48
N LEU A 398 -15.78 -29.63 -5.22
CA LEU A 398 -16.01 -30.92 -4.56
C LEU A 398 -15.53 -32.11 -5.41
N THR A 399 -15.74 -32.03 -6.73
CA THR A 399 -15.24 -33.04 -7.69
C THR A 399 -13.72 -33.06 -7.71
N GLU A 400 -13.06 -31.89 -7.74
CA GLU A 400 -11.60 -31.80 -7.66
C GLU A 400 -11.06 -32.43 -6.39
N ALA A 401 -11.68 -32.16 -5.23
CA ALA A 401 -11.26 -32.73 -3.95
C ALA A 401 -11.29 -34.26 -3.96
N LEU A 402 -12.35 -34.86 -4.53
CA LEU A 402 -12.45 -36.30 -4.67
C LEU A 402 -11.42 -36.85 -5.68
N MET A 403 -11.14 -36.13 -6.77
CA MET A 403 -10.06 -36.52 -7.69
C MET A 403 -8.70 -36.54 -6.96
N VAL A 404 -8.41 -35.51 -6.17
CA VAL A 404 -7.18 -35.44 -5.36
C VAL A 404 -7.12 -36.61 -4.36
N ALA A 405 -8.24 -36.94 -3.72
CA ALA A 405 -8.33 -38.07 -2.79
C ALA A 405 -7.97 -39.41 -3.46
N ASN A 406 -8.50 -39.68 -4.65
CA ASN A 406 -8.22 -40.93 -5.37
C ASN A 406 -6.79 -40.98 -5.94
N LEU A 407 -6.27 -39.84 -6.42
CA LEU A 407 -4.87 -39.75 -6.84
C LEU A 407 -3.91 -39.99 -5.67
N TYR A 408 -4.28 -39.59 -4.45
CA TYR A 408 -3.50 -39.89 -3.24
C TYR A 408 -3.48 -41.39 -2.90
N ASP A 409 -4.49 -42.14 -3.35
CA ASP A 409 -4.53 -43.61 -3.26
C ASP A 409 -3.93 -44.30 -4.49
N ASN A 410 -3.27 -43.52 -5.37
CA ASN A 410 -2.68 -43.99 -6.63
C ASN A 410 -3.71 -44.52 -7.65
N ASP A 411 -5.00 -44.22 -7.48
CA ASP A 411 -6.06 -44.62 -8.40
C ASP A 411 -6.28 -43.53 -9.47
N ARG A 412 -5.34 -43.49 -10.42
CA ARG A 412 -5.38 -42.54 -11.54
C ARG A 412 -6.54 -42.83 -12.49
N GLU A 413 -6.86 -44.10 -12.72
CA GLU A 413 -7.92 -44.48 -13.66
C GLU A 413 -9.29 -44.04 -13.15
N PHE A 414 -9.56 -44.24 -11.86
CA PHE A 414 -10.80 -43.76 -11.26
C PHE A 414 -10.87 -42.24 -11.22
N ALA A 415 -9.77 -41.53 -10.95
CA ALA A 415 -9.75 -40.08 -11.01
C ALA A 415 -10.08 -39.55 -12.43
N HIS A 416 -9.58 -40.19 -13.49
CA HIS A 416 -9.95 -39.87 -14.88
C HIS A 416 -11.43 -40.15 -15.15
N LEU A 417 -11.92 -41.33 -14.74
CA LEU A 417 -13.32 -41.70 -14.89
C LEU A 417 -14.25 -40.71 -14.18
N LEU A 418 -13.91 -40.31 -12.95
CA LEU A 418 -14.67 -39.33 -12.17
C LEU A 418 -14.75 -37.99 -12.91
N PHE A 419 -13.63 -37.51 -13.43
CA PHE A 419 -13.57 -36.26 -14.20
C PHE A 419 -14.43 -36.32 -15.47
N ASP A 420 -14.29 -37.38 -16.26
CA ASP A 420 -15.06 -37.57 -17.50
C ASP A 420 -16.56 -37.68 -17.20
N LYS A 421 -16.93 -38.44 -16.17
CA LYS A 421 -18.34 -38.57 -15.73
C LYS A 421 -18.90 -37.28 -15.19
N ALA A 422 -18.10 -36.43 -14.54
CA ALA A 422 -18.55 -35.13 -14.07
C ALA A 422 -18.89 -34.19 -15.24
N ILE A 423 -18.13 -34.25 -16.34
CA ILE A 423 -18.43 -33.49 -17.57
C ILE A 423 -19.66 -34.07 -18.27
N GLU A 424 -19.70 -35.39 -18.51
CA GLU A 424 -20.82 -36.07 -19.18
C GLU A 424 -22.16 -35.79 -18.47
N ASN A 425 -22.16 -35.83 -17.13
CA ASN A 425 -23.34 -35.58 -16.31
C ASN A 425 -23.63 -34.09 -16.06
N LYS A 426 -22.89 -33.18 -16.70
CA LYS A 426 -23.03 -31.72 -16.52
C LYS A 426 -22.98 -31.31 -15.05
N ILE A 427 -22.04 -31.89 -14.30
CA ILE A 427 -21.67 -31.47 -12.94
C ILE A 427 -20.69 -30.29 -13.04
N ILE A 428 -19.80 -30.35 -14.04
CA ILE A 428 -18.90 -29.26 -14.44
C ILE A 428 -19.29 -28.87 -15.86
N THR A 429 -19.62 -27.60 -16.09
CA THR A 429 -20.10 -27.13 -17.39
C THR A 429 -19.21 -26.09 -18.04
N ASP A 430 -18.38 -25.41 -17.27
CA ASP A 430 -17.52 -24.35 -17.76
C ASP A 430 -16.16 -24.87 -18.25
N GLU A 431 -15.69 -24.38 -19.40
CA GLU A 431 -14.44 -24.83 -20.02
C GLU A 431 -13.20 -24.35 -19.25
N ALA A 432 -13.24 -23.15 -18.66
CA ALA A 432 -12.13 -22.63 -17.88
C ALA A 432 -11.99 -23.39 -16.55
N GLU A 433 -13.11 -23.69 -15.89
CA GLU A 433 -13.16 -24.57 -14.72
C GLU A 433 -12.61 -25.97 -15.05
N ASN A 434 -13.03 -26.56 -16.17
CA ASN A 434 -12.51 -27.85 -16.65
C ASN A 434 -10.97 -27.82 -16.80
N ALA A 435 -10.43 -26.76 -17.39
CA ALA A 435 -8.99 -26.60 -17.56
C ALA A 435 -8.25 -26.44 -16.22
N GLN A 436 -8.87 -25.82 -15.22
CA GLN A 436 -8.31 -25.71 -13.87
C GLN A 436 -8.26 -27.06 -13.16
N ILE A 437 -9.38 -27.80 -13.12
CA ILE A 437 -9.47 -29.11 -12.45
C ILE A 437 -8.51 -30.12 -13.09
N LYS A 438 -8.34 -30.10 -14.42
CA LYS A 438 -7.35 -30.95 -15.11
C LYS A 438 -5.91 -30.74 -14.65
N LYS A 439 -5.56 -29.58 -14.08
CA LYS A 439 -4.20 -29.33 -13.56
C LYS A 439 -3.82 -30.27 -12.43
N VAL A 440 -4.79 -30.85 -11.71
CA VAL A 440 -4.53 -31.85 -10.66
C VAL A 440 -3.74 -33.04 -11.21
N PHE A 441 -4.09 -33.55 -12.40
CA PHE A 441 -3.35 -34.66 -13.03
C PHE A 441 -1.92 -34.27 -13.36
N ARG A 442 -1.69 -33.02 -13.76
CA ARG A 442 -0.35 -32.50 -14.00
C ARG A 442 0.46 -32.47 -12.70
N VAL A 443 -0.11 -31.94 -11.61
CA VAL A 443 0.58 -31.90 -10.31
C VAL A 443 0.90 -33.31 -9.79
N TYR A 444 -0.02 -34.26 -9.98
CA TYR A 444 0.22 -35.66 -9.67
C TYR A 444 1.36 -36.23 -10.52
N GLY A 445 1.38 -36.00 -11.83
CA GLY A 445 2.47 -36.43 -12.72
C GLY A 445 3.82 -35.79 -12.37
N ASP A 446 3.83 -34.48 -12.09
CA ASP A 446 5.01 -33.72 -11.68
C ASP A 446 5.54 -34.17 -10.30
N SER A 447 4.75 -34.95 -9.53
CA SER A 447 5.20 -35.56 -8.27
C SER A 447 6.10 -36.78 -8.48
N TYR A 448 6.16 -37.36 -9.69
CA TYR A 448 7.10 -38.41 -10.06
C TYR A 448 8.36 -37.81 -10.70
N GLN A 449 9.54 -38.19 -10.21
CA GLN A 449 10.82 -37.99 -10.88
C GLN A 449 11.19 -39.27 -11.67
N GLU A 450 12.29 -39.22 -12.42
CA GLU A 450 12.73 -40.33 -13.26
C GLU A 450 12.88 -41.64 -12.45
N ASN A 451 12.10 -42.66 -12.85
CA ASN A 451 12.05 -43.99 -12.24
C ASN A 451 11.48 -44.07 -10.80
N ASP A 452 10.74 -43.05 -10.35
CA ASP A 452 10.13 -43.10 -9.03
C ASP A 452 8.98 -44.11 -8.94
N THR A 453 8.90 -44.81 -7.80
CA THR A 453 7.70 -45.53 -7.38
C THR A 453 6.70 -44.57 -6.72
N TRP A 454 5.45 -45.02 -6.54
CA TRP A 454 4.44 -44.20 -5.86
C TRP A 454 4.87 -43.83 -4.43
N GLU A 455 5.54 -44.73 -3.72
CA GLU A 455 6.02 -44.50 -2.36
C GLU A 455 7.03 -43.34 -2.29
N GLN A 456 7.78 -43.10 -3.38
CA GLN A 456 8.73 -42.01 -3.51
C GLN A 456 8.05 -40.70 -3.95
N ALA A 457 7.02 -40.78 -4.80
CA ALA A 457 6.24 -39.64 -5.27
C ALA A 457 5.22 -39.13 -4.23
N LYS A 458 4.66 -40.02 -3.41
CA LYS A 458 3.59 -39.75 -2.45
C LYS A 458 3.94 -38.65 -1.44
N PRO A 459 5.16 -38.54 -0.88
CA PRO A 459 5.53 -37.41 -0.01
C PRO A 459 5.47 -36.04 -0.71
N ARG A 460 5.81 -35.95 -2.01
CA ARG A 460 5.68 -34.71 -2.77
C ARG A 460 4.23 -34.37 -3.04
N PHE A 461 3.42 -35.36 -3.42
CA PHE A 461 1.98 -35.15 -3.59
C PHE A 461 1.27 -34.86 -2.25
N THR A 462 1.77 -35.40 -1.13
CA THR A 462 1.30 -35.07 0.24
C THR A 462 1.40 -33.57 0.51
N GLN A 463 2.47 -32.90 0.06
CA GLN A 463 2.60 -31.44 0.19
C GLN A 463 1.53 -30.70 -0.61
N TYR A 464 1.15 -31.22 -1.79
CA TYR A 464 0.05 -30.67 -2.56
C TYR A 464 -1.29 -30.81 -1.82
N VAL A 465 -1.61 -32.00 -1.29
CA VAL A 465 -2.85 -32.22 -0.52
C VAL A 465 -2.91 -31.34 0.72
N LEU A 466 -1.81 -31.21 1.46
CA LEU A 466 -1.72 -30.30 2.60
C LEU A 466 -1.95 -28.84 2.19
N SER A 467 -1.43 -28.41 1.03
CA SER A 467 -1.68 -27.06 0.50
C SER A 467 -3.14 -26.84 0.09
N CYS A 468 -3.85 -27.88 -0.37
CA CYS A 468 -5.29 -27.81 -0.61
C CYS A 468 -6.05 -27.65 0.71
N LEU A 469 -5.70 -28.43 1.74
CA LEU A 469 -6.28 -28.30 3.09
C LEU A 469 -6.01 -26.93 3.73
N GLU A 470 -4.92 -26.25 3.39
CA GLU A 470 -4.58 -24.89 3.85
C GLU A 470 -5.39 -23.78 3.13
N LYS A 471 -5.64 -23.93 1.82
CA LYS A 471 -6.21 -22.88 0.96
C LYS A 471 -7.74 -22.81 1.00
N GLU A 472 -8.41 -23.92 1.28
CA GLU A 472 -9.88 -24.02 1.34
C GLU A 472 -10.44 -23.47 2.66
#